data_AF-A0A7K8TDW7-F1
#
_entry.id   AF-A0A7K8TDW7-F1
#
_cell.length_a   1.000
_cell.length_b   1.000
_cell.length_c   1.000
_cell.angle_alpha   90.00
_cell.angle_beta   90.00
_cell.angle_gamma   90.00
#
_symmetry.space_group_name_H-M   'P 1'
#
loop_
_entity.id
_entity.type
_entity.pdbx_description
1 polymer ?
#
loop_
_entity_poly.entity_id
_entity_poly.type
_entity_poly.pdbx_seq_one_letter_code
_entity_poly.pdbx_strand_id
1 'polypeptide(L)'
;LLPFRLLQKFDFPTMKFSLYFLAYEDKNDIPKDKTERTAWTFSRKATLELTHNWGTENDEKQSYHNGNSEPRGFGHIGIAVPDVHKACKRFEELGVKFVKKPDDGKMKGLAFVQDPDGYWIEILNPNHMVTLA
;
A
#
# COMPACT_ATOMS: atom_id res chain seq x y z
N LEU A 1 1.40 9.43 2.35
CA LEU A 1 2.71 9.05 1.77
C LEU A 1 2.58 8.74 0.29
N LEU A 2 1.92 7.64 -0.04
CA LEU A 2 1.47 7.30 -1.39
C LEU A 2 0.13 7.99 -1.68
N PRO A 3 -0.16 8.44 -2.91
CA PRO A 3 -1.35 9.22 -3.21
C PRO A 3 -2.62 8.36 -3.40
N PHE A 4 -2.78 7.27 -2.65
CA PHE A 4 -4.02 6.50 -2.62
C PHE A 4 -5.20 7.35 -2.16
N ARG A 5 -6.36 7.14 -2.77
CA ARG A 5 -7.65 7.68 -2.33
C ARG A 5 -8.46 6.61 -1.62
N LEU A 6 -9.07 6.97 -0.50
CA LEU A 6 -10.13 6.17 0.10
C LEU A 6 -11.38 6.26 -0.78
N LEU A 7 -11.77 5.14 -1.39
CA LEU A 7 -12.94 5.04 -2.26
C LEU A 7 -14.21 4.80 -1.44
N GLN A 8 -14.12 3.87 -0.49
CA GLN A 8 -15.27 3.41 0.28
C GLN A 8 -14.81 2.84 1.62
N LYS A 9 -15.66 3.02 2.63
CA LYS A 9 -15.54 2.40 3.95
C LYS A 9 -16.79 1.58 4.24
N PHE A 10 -16.58 0.37 4.75
CA PHE A 10 -17.65 -0.46 5.28
C PHE A 10 -17.37 -0.78 6.75
N ASP A 11 -18.42 -0.81 7.55
CA ASP A 11 -18.39 -1.22 8.94
C ASP A 11 -19.30 -2.42 9.11
N PHE A 12 -18.81 -3.44 9.80
CA PHE A 12 -19.55 -4.65 10.10
C PHE A 12 -19.63 -4.85 11.62
N PRO A 13 -20.56 -4.17 12.32
CA PRO A 13 -20.56 -4.12 13.79
C PRO A 13 -20.72 -5.47 14.47
N THR A 14 -21.53 -6.36 13.89
CA THR A 14 -21.74 -7.71 14.42
C THR A 14 -20.49 -8.58 14.32
N MET A 15 -19.63 -8.32 13.33
CA MET A 15 -18.38 -9.04 13.08
C MET A 15 -17.14 -8.29 13.59
N LYS A 16 -17.31 -7.06 14.09
CA LYS A 16 -16.26 -6.21 14.66
C LYS A 16 -15.07 -5.97 13.73
N PHE A 17 -15.33 -5.64 12.47
CA PHE A 17 -14.30 -5.15 11.56
C PHE A 17 -14.81 -4.05 10.62
N SER A 18 -13.87 -3.28 10.10
CA SER A 18 -14.08 -2.31 9.03
C SER A 18 -13.22 -2.63 7.82
N LEU A 19 -13.72 -2.32 6.63
CA LEU A 19 -12.96 -2.40 5.38
C LEU A 19 -12.73 -1.01 4.82
N TYR A 20 -11.50 -0.74 4.39
CA TYR A 20 -11.11 0.49 3.71
C TYR A 20 -10.60 0.14 2.32
N PHE A 21 -11.29 0.59 1.28
CA PHE A 21 -10.88 0.37 -0.10
C PHE A 21 -10.11 1.57 -0.62
N LEU A 22 -8.85 1.36 -1.01
CA LEU A 22 -7.95 2.38 -1.53
C LEU A 22 -7.57 2.12 -2.98
N ALA A 23 -7.49 3.16 -3.80
CA ALA A 23 -6.96 3.06 -5.16
C ALA A 23 -6.38 4.39 -5.66
N TYR A 24 -5.69 4.35 -6.80
CA TYR A 24 -5.30 5.55 -7.55
C TYR A 24 -6.44 5.98 -8.48
N GLU A 25 -7.39 6.74 -7.93
CA GLU A 25 -8.56 7.27 -8.66
C GLU A 25 -8.69 8.79 -8.43
N ASP A 26 -9.36 9.49 -9.35
CA ASP A 26 -9.75 10.88 -9.09
C ASP A 26 -10.89 10.91 -8.05
N LYS A 27 -10.79 11.84 -7.09
CA LYS A 27 -11.84 12.06 -6.10
C LYS A 27 -13.17 12.49 -6.74
N ASN A 28 -13.13 13.10 -7.92
CA ASN A 28 -14.30 13.62 -8.62
C ASN A 28 -15.11 12.50 -9.29
N ASP A 29 -14.49 11.34 -9.53
CA ASP A 29 -15.14 10.17 -10.14
C ASP A 29 -15.89 9.31 -9.10
N ILE A 30 -15.68 9.56 -7.80
CA ILE A 30 -16.31 8.81 -6.72
C ILE A 30 -17.79 9.23 -6.63
N PRO A 31 -18.75 8.30 -6.88
CA PRO A 31 -20.17 8.64 -6.78
C PRO A 31 -20.55 9.07 -5.36
N LYS A 32 -21.52 9.99 -5.25
CA LYS A 32 -22.02 10.46 -3.96
C LYS A 32 -23.02 9.50 -3.33
N ASP A 33 -23.85 8.87 -4.15
CA ASP A 33 -24.78 7.84 -3.68
C ASP A 33 -24.01 6.59 -3.22
N LYS A 34 -24.44 6.02 -2.09
CA LYS A 34 -23.73 4.91 -1.45
C LYS A 34 -23.80 3.62 -2.27
N THR A 35 -24.93 3.34 -2.91
CA THR A 35 -25.14 2.12 -3.70
C THR A 35 -24.32 2.18 -4.98
N GLU A 36 -24.40 3.30 -5.69
CA GLU A 36 -23.58 3.56 -6.88
C GLU A 36 -22.10 3.53 -6.55
N ARG A 37 -21.66 4.19 -5.47
CA ARG A 37 -20.26 4.18 -5.03
C ARG A 37 -19.77 2.78 -4.71
N THR A 38 -20.63 1.92 -4.16
CA THR A 38 -20.30 0.53 -3.86
C THR A 38 -20.03 -0.25 -5.15
N ALA A 39 -20.98 -0.26 -6.09
CA ALA A 39 -20.80 -0.92 -7.37
C ALA A 39 -19.57 -0.37 -8.13
N TRP A 40 -19.38 0.95 -8.10
CA TRP A 40 -18.21 1.60 -8.70
C TRP A 40 -16.90 1.14 -8.06
N THR A 41 -16.80 1.15 -6.73
CA THR A 41 -15.59 0.77 -5.98
C THR A 41 -15.18 -0.67 -6.29
N PHE A 42 -16.12 -1.62 -6.21
CA PHE A 42 -15.83 -3.04 -6.47
C PHE A 42 -15.59 -3.37 -7.96
N SER A 43 -15.79 -2.40 -8.85
CA SER A 43 -15.43 -2.54 -10.28
C SER A 43 -14.05 -1.97 -10.61
N ARG A 44 -13.40 -1.27 -9.67
CA ARG A 44 -12.07 -0.67 -9.91
C ARG A 44 -11.00 -1.76 -9.97
N LYS A 45 -10.03 -1.57 -10.87
CA LYS A 45 -8.84 -2.42 -10.92
C LYS A 45 -7.85 -1.97 -9.86
N ALA A 46 -7.03 -2.90 -9.38
CA ALA A 46 -5.88 -2.61 -8.51
C ALA A 46 -6.24 -1.82 -7.23
N THR A 47 -7.38 -2.16 -6.63
CA THR A 47 -7.75 -1.67 -5.29
C THR A 47 -6.97 -2.42 -4.22
N LEU A 48 -6.60 -1.72 -3.16
CA LEU A 48 -6.11 -2.29 -1.92
C LEU A 48 -7.23 -2.25 -0.88
N GLU A 49 -7.63 -3.42 -0.39
CA GLU A 49 -8.54 -3.54 0.74
C GLU A 49 -7.72 -3.66 2.03
N LEU A 50 -7.91 -2.71 2.96
CA LEU A 50 -7.35 -2.78 4.30
C LEU A 50 -8.45 -3.21 5.27
N THR A 51 -8.20 -4.30 5.98
CA THR A 51 -9.12 -4.85 6.98
C THR A 51 -8.67 -4.44 8.36
N HIS A 52 -9.50 -3.69 9.05
CA HIS A 52 -9.28 -3.31 10.44
C HIS A 52 -10.17 -4.17 11.35
N ASN A 53 -9.55 -5.09 12.08
CA ASN A 53 -10.24 -5.81 13.16
C ASN A 53 -10.27 -4.91 14.39
N TRP A 54 -11.45 -4.63 14.94
CA TRP A 54 -11.58 -3.59 15.96
C TRP A 54 -10.86 -3.94 17.25
N GLY A 55 -10.09 -2.99 17.79
CA GLY A 55 -9.38 -3.13 19.05
C GLY A 55 -7.91 -3.51 18.92
N THR A 56 -7.45 -3.91 17.72
CA THR A 56 -6.03 -4.23 17.49
C THR A 56 -5.12 -3.02 17.73
N GLU A 57 -5.61 -1.81 17.46
CA GLU A 57 -4.90 -0.57 17.71
C GLU A 57 -4.62 -0.30 19.21
N ASN A 58 -5.31 -1.00 20.12
CA ASN A 58 -5.15 -0.86 21.57
C ASN A 58 -4.48 -2.08 22.22
N ASP A 59 -4.13 -3.11 21.45
CA ASP A 59 -3.44 -4.31 21.93
C ASP A 59 -1.95 -4.25 21.58
N GLU A 60 -1.13 -3.86 22.55
CA GLU A 60 0.34 -3.74 22.38
C GLU A 60 1.04 -5.07 22.01
N LYS A 61 0.37 -6.21 22.21
CA LYS A 61 0.93 -7.53 21.85
C LYS A 61 0.53 -7.96 20.44
N GLN A 62 -0.45 -7.28 19.84
CA GLN A 62 -0.93 -7.61 18.51
C GLN A 62 -0.01 -6.99 17.46
N SER A 63 0.35 -7.79 16.47
CA SER A 63 0.99 -7.33 15.23
C SER A 63 0.64 -8.28 14.10
N TYR A 64 0.57 -7.76 12.88
CA TYR A 64 0.43 -8.58 11.69
C TYR A 64 1.79 -9.06 11.17
N HIS A 65 1.82 -10.25 10.58
CA HIS A 65 3.02 -10.79 9.97
C HIS A 65 3.11 -10.37 8.50
N ASN A 66 4.20 -9.73 8.11
CA ASN A 66 4.38 -9.20 6.75
C ASN A 66 4.75 -10.26 5.69
N GLY A 67 4.98 -11.52 6.08
CA GLY A 67 5.25 -12.64 5.19
C GLY A 67 6.69 -12.76 4.67
N ASN A 68 7.59 -11.82 5.02
CA ASN A 68 8.99 -11.84 4.55
C ASN A 68 9.97 -12.58 5.49
N SER A 69 9.52 -12.93 6.70
CA SER A 69 10.16 -13.88 7.62
C SER A 69 9.41 -15.21 7.67
N GLU A 70 9.96 -16.23 8.33
CA GLU A 70 9.27 -17.52 8.50
C GLU A 70 8.05 -17.39 9.44
N PRO A 71 6.88 -17.97 9.11
CA PRO A 71 6.56 -18.69 7.87
C PRO A 71 6.35 -17.72 6.69
N ARG A 72 7.10 -17.94 5.60
CA ARG A 72 7.03 -17.08 4.41
C ARG A 72 5.76 -17.32 3.57
N GLY A 73 5.30 -16.30 2.86
CA GLY A 73 4.12 -16.37 1.99
C GLY A 73 3.95 -15.12 1.12
N PHE A 74 3.07 -14.21 1.53
CA PHE A 74 2.98 -12.88 0.91
C PHE A 74 4.33 -12.15 0.97
N GLY A 75 4.70 -11.45 -0.12
CA GLY A 75 5.94 -10.68 -0.18
C GLY A 75 5.70 -9.18 -0.04
N HIS A 76 5.08 -8.58 -1.05
CA HIS A 76 4.89 -7.13 -1.13
C HIS A 76 3.80 -6.77 -2.16
N ILE A 77 3.34 -5.52 -2.10
CA ILE A 77 2.71 -4.86 -3.26
C ILE A 77 3.76 -4.02 -4.00
N GLY A 78 3.48 -3.64 -5.24
CA GLY A 78 4.39 -2.80 -6.05
C GLY A 78 3.71 -1.55 -6.57
N ILE A 79 4.43 -0.44 -6.54
CA ILE A 79 3.99 0.86 -7.06
C ILE A 79 4.98 1.33 -8.12
N ALA A 80 4.48 1.42 -9.36
CA ALA A 80 5.21 2.01 -10.46
C ALA A 80 5.22 3.54 -10.33
N VAL A 81 6.40 4.14 -10.44
CA VAL A 81 6.61 5.59 -10.39
C VAL A 81 7.47 6.06 -11.58
N PRO A 82 7.31 7.32 -12.02
CA PRO A 82 8.12 7.86 -13.12
C PRO A 82 9.60 8.05 -12.75
N ASP A 83 9.91 8.24 -11.47
CA ASP A 83 11.27 8.48 -10.96
C ASP A 83 11.40 7.92 -9.54
N VAL A 84 12.15 6.82 -9.41
CA VAL A 84 12.36 6.12 -8.14
C VAL A 84 13.16 6.96 -7.15
N HIS A 85 14.22 7.65 -7.61
CA HIS A 85 15.08 8.46 -6.76
C HIS A 85 14.33 9.68 -6.22
N LYS A 86 13.57 10.38 -7.06
CA LYS A 86 12.74 11.52 -6.63
C LYS A 86 11.65 11.09 -5.65
N ALA A 87 10.97 9.96 -5.91
CA ALA A 87 9.98 9.41 -4.99
C ALA A 87 10.62 9.06 -3.63
N CYS A 88 11.76 8.35 -3.65
CA CYS A 88 12.45 7.93 -2.43
C CYS A 88 13.02 9.11 -1.64
N LYS A 89 13.55 10.15 -2.30
CA LYS A 89 13.98 11.38 -1.60
C LYS A 89 12.83 12.00 -0.80
N ARG A 90 11.64 12.11 -1.41
CA ARG A 90 10.45 12.60 -0.69
C ARG A 90 10.06 11.65 0.46
N PHE A 91 10.22 10.35 0.29
CA PHE A 91 9.93 9.38 1.35
C PHE A 91 10.90 9.52 2.53
N GLU A 92 12.18 9.74 2.27
CA GLU A 92 13.18 10.04 3.32
C GLU A 92 12.86 11.33 4.07
N GLU A 93 12.50 12.41 3.35
CA GLU A 93 12.09 13.69 3.95
C GLU A 93 10.84 13.54 4.85
N LEU A 94 9.98 12.57 4.55
CA LEU A 94 8.78 12.24 5.34
C LEU A 94 9.03 11.21 6.45
N GLY A 95 10.28 10.77 6.65
CA GLY A 95 10.64 9.81 7.70
C GLY A 95 10.17 8.37 7.44
N VAL A 96 9.97 7.99 6.18
CA VAL A 96 9.52 6.64 5.82
C VAL A 96 10.62 5.62 6.08
N LYS A 97 10.23 4.46 6.60
CA LYS A 97 11.14 3.35 6.84
C LYS A 97 11.45 2.61 5.54
N PHE A 98 12.74 2.49 5.22
CA PHE A 98 13.23 1.72 4.07
C PHE A 98 13.67 0.32 4.51
N VAL A 99 13.34 -0.67 3.69
CA VAL A 99 13.94 -2.00 3.69
C VAL A 99 15.20 -2.00 2.82
N LYS A 100 15.11 -1.32 1.66
CA LYS A 100 16.19 -1.18 0.69
C LYS A 100 16.08 0.18 0.00
N LYS A 101 17.13 1.01 0.04
CA LYS A 101 17.17 2.27 -0.72
C LYS A 101 17.42 2.01 -2.22
N PRO A 102 17.12 2.98 -3.11
CA PRO A 102 17.29 2.82 -4.56
C PRO A 102 18.67 2.31 -4.96
N ASP A 103 19.71 2.79 -4.29
CA ASP A 103 21.10 2.50 -4.63
C ASP A 103 21.75 1.46 -3.71
N ASP A 104 21.00 0.83 -2.81
CA ASP A 104 21.52 -0.27 -1.97
C ASP A 104 21.57 -1.59 -2.76
N GLY A 105 22.56 -2.45 -2.47
CA GLY A 105 22.67 -3.77 -3.09
C GLY A 105 23.07 -3.76 -4.58
N LYS A 106 22.80 -4.87 -5.28
CA LYS A 106 23.17 -5.06 -6.70
C LYS A 106 22.21 -4.37 -7.68
N MET A 107 20.90 -4.49 -7.45
CA MET A 107 19.88 -3.84 -8.28
C MET A 107 19.76 -2.37 -7.89
N LYS A 108 20.34 -1.48 -8.70
CA LYS A 108 20.23 -0.02 -8.53
C LYS A 108 18.90 0.48 -9.10
N GLY A 109 18.40 1.63 -8.64
CA GLY A 109 17.16 2.20 -9.16
C GLY A 109 15.88 1.44 -8.79
N LEU A 110 15.93 0.57 -7.77
CA LEU A 110 14.79 -0.15 -7.21
C LEU A 110 14.79 -0.02 -5.68
N ALA A 111 13.65 0.27 -5.06
CA ALA A 111 13.57 0.43 -3.61
C ALA A 111 12.42 -0.36 -2.98
N PHE A 112 12.54 -0.62 -1.68
CA PHE A 112 11.48 -1.18 -0.84
C PHE A 112 11.30 -0.31 0.41
N VAL A 113 10.06 0.10 0.66
CA VAL A 113 9.65 0.82 1.88
C VAL A 113 8.69 -0.03 2.69
N GLN A 114 8.44 0.36 3.95
CA GLN A 114 7.45 -0.26 4.82
C GLN A 114 6.25 0.65 5.05
N ASP A 115 5.06 0.06 5.14
CA ASP A 115 3.88 0.69 5.71
C ASP A 115 3.89 0.61 7.25
N PRO A 116 2.88 1.17 7.96
CA PRO A 116 2.82 1.13 9.42
C PRO A 116 2.80 -0.29 10.03
N ASP A 117 2.20 -1.26 9.35
CA ASP A 117 2.15 -2.68 9.77
C ASP A 117 3.42 -3.45 9.39
N GLY A 118 4.35 -2.80 8.68
CA GLY A 118 5.62 -3.38 8.27
C GLY A 118 5.56 -4.17 6.97
N TYR A 119 4.45 -4.13 6.24
CA TYR A 119 4.34 -4.71 4.90
C TYR A 119 5.26 -3.99 3.92
N TRP A 120 5.89 -4.78 3.05
CA TRP A 120 6.83 -4.25 2.07
C TRP A 120 6.08 -3.69 0.86
N ILE A 121 6.56 -2.56 0.37
CA ILE A 121 6.06 -1.89 -0.83
C ILE A 121 7.24 -1.65 -1.76
N GLU A 122 7.23 -2.29 -2.93
CA GLU A 122 8.22 -2.09 -3.99
C GLU A 122 7.96 -0.76 -4.71
N ILE A 123 9.02 0.00 -4.95
CA ILE A 123 9.01 1.24 -5.72
C ILE A 123 9.90 1.05 -6.95
N LEU A 124 9.26 1.04 -8.12
CA LEU A 124 9.91 0.67 -9.38
C LEU A 124 9.58 1.67 -10.49
N ASN A 125 10.47 1.79 -11.48
CA ASN A 125 10.16 2.47 -12.74
C ASN A 125 10.12 1.44 -13.87
N PRO A 126 8.94 1.20 -14.49
CA PRO A 126 8.79 0.13 -15.49
C PRO A 126 9.71 0.34 -16.71
N ASN A 127 10.05 1.59 -17.04
CA ASN A 127 10.89 1.90 -18.19
C ASN A 127 12.37 1.56 -17.95
N HIS A 128 12.80 1.36 -16.70
CA HIS A 128 14.19 1.09 -16.33
C HIS A 128 14.42 -0.33 -15.81
N MET A 129 13.39 -1.19 -15.80
CA MET A 129 13.53 -2.56 -15.26
C MET A 129 14.44 -3.45 -16.11
N VAL A 130 14.43 -3.28 -17.44
CA VAL A 130 15.27 -4.10 -18.35
C VAL A 130 16.77 -3.91 -18.08
N THR A 131 17.19 -2.70 -17.70
CA THR A 131 18.59 -2.42 -17.39
C THR A 131 19.05 -3.02 -16.05
N LEU A 132 18.14 -3.63 -15.27
CA LEU A 132 18.42 -4.26 -13.99
C LEU A 132 18.49 -5.80 -14.08
N ALA A 133 18.02 -6.38 -15.18
CA ALA A 133 18.06 -7.81 -15.47
C ALA A 133 19.42 -8.20 -16.08
#